data_AF-A0A1G3A1Z4-F1
#
_entry.id   AF-A0A1G3A1Z4-F1
#
_cell.length_a   1.000
_cell.length_b   1.000
_cell.length_c   1.000
_cell.angle_alpha   90.00
_cell.angle_beta   90.00
_cell.angle_gamma   90.00
#
_symmetry.space_group_name_H-M   'P 1'
#
loop_
_entity.id
_entity.type
_entity.pdbx_description
1 polymer ?
#
loop_
_entity_poly.entity_id
_entity_poly.type
_entity_poly.pdbx_seq_one_letter_code
_entity_poly.pdbx_strand_id
1 'polypeptide(L)'
;MENFKPDVVAVEQLYSHYAHPRTAILMGHARGVILQKCAEASIEVRSFGATRIKKSITGNGRASKEQVQRTIQTILSLPRLPEPNDVADAIAAALCCANSAKSIVT
;
A
#
# COMPACT_ATOMS: atom_id res chain seq x y z
N MET A 1 3.39 -15.47 -2.17
CA MET A 1 3.73 -15.71 -0.75
C MET A 1 4.91 -16.65 -0.59
N GLU A 2 5.10 -17.57 -1.51
CA GLU A 2 6.17 -18.58 -1.44
C GLU A 2 7.59 -18.00 -1.58
N ASN A 3 7.78 -17.02 -2.47
CA ASN A 3 9.11 -16.47 -2.77
C ASN A 3 9.66 -15.54 -1.68
N PHE A 4 8.80 -14.75 -1.02
CA PHE A 4 9.21 -13.70 -0.09
C PHE A 4 8.75 -13.93 1.36
N LYS A 5 7.82 -14.88 1.59
CA LYS A 5 7.29 -15.28 2.90
C LYS A 5 7.08 -14.09 3.87
N PRO A 6 6.28 -13.08 3.50
CA PRO A 6 6.09 -11.91 4.34
C PRO A 6 5.32 -12.26 5.63
N ASP A 7 5.73 -11.69 6.76
CA ASP A 7 4.99 -11.83 8.03
C ASP A 7 3.64 -11.08 8.00
N VAL A 8 3.59 -9.97 7.27
CA VAL A 8 2.42 -9.10 7.14
C VAL A 8 2.28 -8.63 5.70
N VAL A 9 1.06 -8.62 5.19
CA VAL A 9 0.71 -7.99 3.90
C VAL A 9 -0.03 -6.68 4.15
N ALA A 10 0.47 -5.60 3.57
CA ALA A 10 -0.20 -4.31 3.56
C ALA A 10 -1.08 -4.18 2.30
N VAL A 11 -2.32 -3.74 2.48
CA VAL A 11 -3.22 -3.42 1.36
C VAL A 11 -3.82 -2.03 1.54
N GLU A 12 -4.09 -1.34 0.43
CA GLU A 12 -4.89 -0.12 0.47
C GLU A 12 -6.37 -0.45 0.77
N GLN A 13 -7.03 0.41 1.54
CA GLN A 13 -8.48 0.35 1.71
C GLN A 13 -9.16 0.75 0.40
N LEU A 14 -10.15 -0.04 -0.02
CA LEU A 14 -10.98 0.32 -1.16
C LEU A 14 -11.83 1.56 -0.85
N TYR A 15 -11.66 2.59 -1.65
CA TYR A 15 -12.59 3.72 -1.71
C TYR A 15 -13.30 3.71 -3.06
N SER A 16 -14.60 3.96 -3.04
CA SER A 16 -15.42 4.06 -4.25
C SER A 16 -15.91 5.47 -4.43
N HIS A 17 -15.74 6.01 -5.63
CA HIS A 17 -16.45 7.22 -6.03
C HIS A 17 -17.84 6.81 -6.53
N TYR A 18 -18.90 7.47 -6.05
CA TYR A 18 -20.29 7.16 -6.44
C TYR A 18 -20.53 7.20 -7.96
N ALA A 19 -19.75 8.00 -8.69
CA ALA A 19 -19.80 8.08 -10.16
C ALA A 19 -19.25 6.83 -10.88
N HIS A 20 -18.51 5.95 -10.21
CA HIS A 20 -17.80 4.82 -10.83
C HIS A 20 -18.02 3.47 -10.11
N PRO A 21 -19.27 3.01 -9.94
CA PRO A 21 -19.59 1.81 -9.17
C PRO A 21 -19.00 0.53 -9.77
N ARG A 22 -18.95 0.42 -11.11
CA ARG A 22 -18.38 -0.75 -11.80
C ARG A 22 -16.90 -0.95 -11.45
N THR A 23 -16.13 0.13 -11.42
CA THR A 23 -14.70 0.08 -11.06
C THR A 23 -14.52 -0.43 -9.64
N ALA A 24 -15.35 0.05 -8.69
CA ALA A 24 -15.30 -0.39 -7.31
C ALA A 24 -15.63 -1.89 -7.15
N ILE A 25 -16.61 -2.41 -7.88
CA ILE A 25 -16.95 -3.84 -7.87
C ILE A 25 -15.78 -4.68 -8.38
N LEU A 26 -15.18 -4.29 -9.50
CA LEU A 26 -14.03 -4.99 -10.07
C LEU A 26 -12.82 -4.99 -9.12
N MET A 27 -12.53 -3.85 -8.50
CA MET A 27 -11.46 -3.75 -7.51
C MET A 27 -11.78 -4.54 -6.23
N GLY A 28 -13.06 -4.63 -5.85
CA GLY A 28 -13.56 -5.49 -4.79
C GLY A 28 -13.25 -6.97 -5.04
N HIS A 29 -13.52 -7.46 -6.25
CA HIS A 29 -13.19 -8.83 -6.63
C HIS A 29 -11.68 -9.09 -6.56
N ALA A 30 -10.87 -8.20 -7.12
CA ALA A 30 -9.41 -8.32 -7.10
C ALA A 30 -8.87 -8.36 -5.65
N ARG A 31 -9.33 -7.45 -4.79
CA ARG A 31 -8.95 -7.43 -3.37
C ARG A 31 -9.41 -8.70 -2.66
N GLY A 32 -10.60 -9.20 -2.96
CA GLY A 32 -11.12 -10.45 -2.39
C GLY A 32 -10.17 -11.64 -2.62
N VAL A 33 -9.67 -11.80 -3.85
CA VAL A 33 -8.68 -12.84 -4.18
C VAL A 33 -7.39 -12.66 -3.39
N ILE A 34 -6.88 -11.42 -3.27
CA ILE A 34 -5.66 -11.12 -2.50
C ILE A 34 -5.84 -11.51 -1.03
N LEU A 35 -6.95 -11.09 -0.41
CA LEU A 35 -7.25 -11.42 0.99
C LEU A 35 -7.40 -12.91 1.22
N GLN A 36 -8.07 -13.60 0.30
CA GLN A 36 -8.26 -15.04 0.34
C GLN A 36 -6.91 -15.77 0.32
N LYS A 37 -5.97 -15.34 -0.55
CA LYS A 37 -4.62 -15.91 -0.61
C LYS A 37 -3.80 -15.64 0.65
N CYS A 38 -3.97 -14.47 1.27
CA CYS A 38 -3.33 -14.19 2.56
C CYS A 38 -3.87 -15.10 3.67
N ALA A 39 -5.19 -15.32 3.69
CA ALA A 39 -5.83 -16.19 4.67
C ALA A 39 -5.41 -17.66 4.51
N GLU A 40 -5.35 -18.19 3.28
CA GLU A 40 -4.86 -19.55 3.00
C GLU A 40 -3.44 -19.77 3.53
N ALA A 41 -2.59 -18.74 3.44
CA ALA A 41 -1.21 -18.77 3.92
C ALA A 41 -1.05 -18.39 5.41
N SER A 42 -2.15 -18.11 6.13
CA SER A 42 -2.13 -17.63 7.52
C SER A 42 -1.28 -16.37 7.74
N ILE A 43 -1.27 -15.45 6.77
CA ILE A 43 -0.52 -14.19 6.85
C ILE A 43 -1.45 -13.05 7.28
N GLU A 44 -1.00 -12.24 8.26
CA GLU A 44 -1.75 -11.07 8.71
C GLU A 44 -1.91 -10.05 7.57
N VAL A 45 -3.11 -9.50 7.40
CA VAL A 45 -3.36 -8.41 6.47
C VAL A 45 -3.72 -7.13 7.21
N ARG A 46 -2.97 -6.05 6.94
CA ARG A 46 -3.25 -4.71 7.47
C ARG A 46 -3.70 -3.78 6.33
N SER A 47 -4.82 -3.09 6.56
CA SER A 47 -5.40 -2.17 5.57
C SER A 47 -5.18 -0.71 5.95
N PHE A 48 -4.79 0.12 4.98
CA PHE A 48 -4.52 1.54 5.20
C PHE A 48 -5.25 2.41 4.17
N GLY A 49 -5.87 3.51 4.61
CA GLY A 49 -6.46 4.48 3.68
C GLY A 49 -5.39 5.23 2.88
N ALA A 50 -5.69 5.59 1.63
CA ALA A 50 -4.77 6.28 0.72
C ALA A 50 -4.12 7.52 1.35
N THR A 51 -4.90 8.36 2.03
CA THR A 51 -4.42 9.56 2.72
C THR A 51 -3.43 9.23 3.85
N ARG A 52 -3.65 8.12 4.58
CA ARG A 52 -2.73 7.66 5.62
C ARG A 52 -1.43 7.16 5.03
N ILE A 53 -1.49 6.39 3.94
CA ILE A 53 -0.30 5.92 3.22
C ILE A 53 0.52 7.13 2.77
N LYS A 54 -0.09 8.08 2.06
CA LYS A 54 0.58 9.31 1.60
C LYS A 54 1.21 10.08 2.77
N LYS A 55 0.45 10.33 3.84
CA LYS A 55 0.93 11.05 5.03
C LYS A 55 2.12 10.34 5.69
N SER A 56 2.09 9.00 5.75
CA SER A 56 3.18 8.21 6.35
C SER A 56 4.49 8.28 5.57
N ILE A 57 4.44 8.63 4.28
CA ILE A 57 5.60 8.65 3.39
C ILE A 57 6.10 10.08 3.21
N THR A 58 5.19 11.01 2.92
CA THR A 58 5.55 12.39 2.53
C THR A 58 5.28 13.43 3.64
N GLY A 59 4.66 13.03 4.76
CA GLY A 59 4.13 13.95 5.77
C GLY A 59 2.82 14.64 5.36
N ASN A 60 2.39 14.52 4.10
CA ASN A 60 1.18 15.17 3.57
C ASN A 60 0.23 14.14 2.94
N GLY A 61 -0.97 13.99 3.53
CA GLY A 61 -1.99 13.07 3.03
C GLY A 61 -2.57 13.42 1.66
N ARG A 62 -2.35 14.64 1.16
CA ARG A 62 -2.81 15.12 -0.15
C ARG A 62 -1.70 15.13 -1.22
N ALA A 63 -0.54 14.53 -0.93
CA ALA A 63 0.57 14.48 -1.87
C ALA A 63 0.18 13.84 -3.22
N SER A 64 0.80 14.34 -4.29
CA SER A 64 0.66 13.79 -5.64
C SER A 64 1.36 12.42 -5.75
N LYS A 65 1.05 11.65 -6.81
CA LYS A 65 1.69 10.35 -7.03
C LYS A 65 3.20 10.49 -7.25
N GLU A 66 3.59 11.53 -7.99
CA GLU A 66 4.98 11.85 -8.31
C GLU A 66 5.76 12.25 -7.04
N GLN A 67 5.11 12.98 -6.13
CA GLN A 67 5.71 13.30 -4.83
C GLN A 67 5.97 12.02 -4.03
N VAL A 68 4.99 11.11 -3.95
CA VAL A 68 5.16 9.82 -3.27
C VAL A 68 6.30 9.02 -3.90
N GLN A 69 6.35 8.90 -5.23
CA GLN A 69 7.41 8.19 -5.95
C GLN A 69 8.81 8.73 -5.65
N ARG A 70 9.00 10.05 -5.73
CA ARG A 70 10.29 10.68 -5.43
C ARG A 70 10.68 10.47 -3.97
N THR A 71 9.72 10.61 -3.05
CA THR A 71 9.99 10.37 -1.64
C THR A 71 10.40 8.91 -1.38
N ILE A 72 9.74 7.94 -2.02
CA ILE A 72 10.15 6.53 -1.94
C ILE A 72 11.56 6.33 -2.48
N GLN A 73 11.86 6.90 -3.66
CA GLN A 73 13.19 6.83 -4.26
C GLN A 73 14.25 7.33 -3.29
N THR A 74 14.01 8.46 -2.61
CA THR A 74 14.91 9.02 -1.60
C THR A 74 15.02 8.13 -0.36
N ILE A 75 13.90 7.67 0.21
CA ILE A 75 13.89 6.85 1.44
C ILE A 75 14.65 5.53 1.25
N LEU A 76 14.49 4.91 0.07
CA LEU A 76 15.09 3.61 -0.25
C LEU A 76 16.38 3.71 -1.05
N SER A 77 16.89 4.92 -1.29
CA SER A 77 18.08 5.19 -2.10
C SER A 77 18.05 4.46 -3.46
N LEU A 78 16.89 4.46 -4.13
CA LEU A 78 16.72 3.75 -5.40
C LEU A 78 17.44 4.50 -6.53
N PRO A 79 18.16 3.79 -7.42
CA PRO A 79 18.91 4.39 -8.51
C PRO A 79 18.03 5.05 -9.57
N ARG A 80 16.73 4.69 -9.61
CA ARG A 80 15.72 5.22 -10.53
C ARG A 80 14.40 5.36 -9.80
N LEU A 81 13.49 6.15 -10.38
CA LEU A 81 12.11 6.23 -9.90
C LEU A 81 11.44 4.84 -9.96
N PRO A 82 10.67 4.47 -8.93
CA PRO A 82 9.89 3.23 -8.96
C PRO A 82 8.77 3.38 -10.01
N GLU A 83 8.90 2.62 -11.09
CA GLU A 83 7.94 2.54 -12.18
C GLU A 83 7.54 1.07 -12.43
N PRO A 84 6.28 0.80 -12.84
CA PRO A 84 5.17 1.76 -13.00
C PRO A 84 4.65 2.29 -11.66
N ASN A 85 3.73 3.28 -11.70
CA ASN A 85 3.16 3.92 -10.50
C ASN A 85 2.62 2.91 -9.47
N ASP A 86 2.09 1.77 -9.92
CA ASP A 86 1.57 0.72 -9.03
C ASP A 86 2.66 0.09 -8.16
N VAL A 87 3.91 0.03 -8.63
CA VAL A 87 5.06 -0.44 -7.84
C VAL A 87 5.34 0.54 -6.70
N ALA A 88 5.28 1.84 -6.99
CA ALA A 88 5.45 2.87 -5.97
C ALA A 88 4.32 2.84 -4.94
N ASP A 89 3.07 2.66 -5.37
CA ASP A 89 1.92 2.54 -4.48
C ASP A 89 2.04 1.30 -3.57
N ALA A 90 2.52 0.17 -4.10
CA ALA A 90 2.79 -1.04 -3.30
C ALA A 90 3.92 -0.84 -2.27
N ILE A 91 5.03 -0.21 -2.68
CA ILE A 91 6.14 0.13 -1.76
C ILE A 91 5.64 1.10 -0.66
N ALA A 92 4.84 2.10 -1.03
CA ALA A 92 4.27 3.05 -0.08
C ALA A 92 3.42 2.36 0.98
N ALA A 93 2.55 1.42 0.56
CA ALA A 93 1.72 0.65 1.48
C ALA A 93 2.56 -0.20 2.44
N ALA A 94 3.60 -0.88 1.93
CA ALA A 94 4.52 -1.68 2.74
C ALA A 94 5.28 -0.83 3.76
N LEU A 95 5.83 0.32 3.35
CA LEU A 95 6.51 1.26 4.24
C LEU A 95 5.57 1.84 5.29
N CYS A 96 4.33 2.19 4.92
CA CYS A 96 3.32 2.65 5.87
C CYS A 96 3.02 1.60 6.95
N CYS A 97 2.93 0.32 6.55
CA CYS A 97 2.75 -0.79 7.46
C CYS A 97 3.93 -0.96 8.42
N ALA A 98 5.16 -0.95 7.89
CA ALA A 98 6.38 -1.04 8.69
C ALA A 98 6.50 0.12 9.71
N ASN A 99 6.21 1.34 9.28
CA ASN A 99 6.22 2.52 10.17
C ASN A 99 5.15 2.44 11.26
N SER A 100 3.98 1.89 10.92
CA SER A 100 2.89 1.69 11.88
C SER A 100 3.16 0.58 12.90
N ALA A 101 4.11 -0.33 12.64
CA ALA A 101 4.54 -1.34 13.60
C ALA A 101 5.58 -0.79 14.59
N LYS A 102 6.42 0.16 14.17
CA LYS A 102 7.45 0.80 15.03
C LYS A 102 6.87 1.72 16.11
N SER A 103 5.65 2.23 15.94
CA SER A 103 5.04 3.24 16.81
C SER A 103 4.58 2.72 18.20
N ILE A 104 4.86 1.46 18.56
CA ILE A 104 4.50 0.86 19.86
C ILE A 104 5.63 1.01 20.90
N VAL A 105 6.77 1.63 20.55
CA VAL A 105 7.83 1.93 21.51
C VAL A 105 8.09 3.44 21.56
N THR A 106 7.33 4.17 22.36
CA THR A 106 7.72 5.45 22.96
C THR A 106 6.98 5.63 24.26
#